data_AF-A0A956RPN7-F1
#
_entry.id   AF-A0A956RPN7-F1
#
_cell.length_a   1.000
_cell.length_b   1.000
_cell.length_c   1.000
_cell.angle_alpha   90.00
_cell.angle_beta   90.00
_cell.angle_gamma   90.00
#
_symmetry.space_group_name_H-M   'P 1'
#
loop_
_entity.id
_entity.type
_entity.pdbx_description
1 polymer ?
#
loop_
_entity_poly.entity_id
_entity_poly.type
_entity_poly.pdbx_seq_one_letter_code
_entity_poly.pdbx_strand_id
1 'polypeptide(L)'
;MRVAEIFHSIQGESTWAGRPCTFVRLTGCPLRCRWCDTEYAFHGGTEMSQAEVLDRVASYGCALVEVTGGEPLAQKECPALLRELCDRGYSVLLETSGAVSTESVDPRVVTVLDLKCPDSGESERNRWDNLDRLRPQDEIKFVLATRRDYEWALETVRHRDLARR
;
A
#
# COMPACT_ATOMS: atom_id res chain seq x y z
N MET A 1 -3.18 8.21 -14.91
CA MET A 1 -3.33 8.00 -13.46
C MET A 1 -3.36 9.33 -12.73
N ARG A 2 -3.98 9.37 -11.56
CA ARG A 2 -4.12 10.60 -10.76
C ARG A 2 -3.23 10.52 -9.52
N VAL A 3 -2.30 11.46 -9.40
CA VAL A 3 -1.22 11.42 -8.41
C VAL A 3 -1.41 12.56 -7.42
N ALA A 4 -1.46 12.26 -6.13
CA ALA A 4 -1.53 13.26 -5.06
C ALA A 4 -0.17 13.94 -4.90
N GLU A 5 0.91 13.14 -4.82
CA GLU A 5 2.27 13.63 -4.67
C GLU A 5 3.31 12.56 -5.05
N ILE A 6 4.50 13.02 -5.44
CA ILE A 6 5.70 12.19 -5.57
C ILE A 6 6.83 12.90 -4.87
N PHE A 7 7.47 12.23 -3.91
CA PHE A 7 8.51 12.84 -3.08
C PHE A 7 9.55 11.80 -2.64
N HIS A 8 10.70 12.27 -2.18
CA HIS A 8 11.77 11.43 -1.65
C HIS A 8 11.95 11.72 -0.16
N SER A 9 11.92 10.66 0.65
CA SER A 9 11.99 10.74 2.11
C SER A 9 12.56 9.43 2.67
N ILE A 10 12.30 9.14 3.93
CA ILE A 10 12.64 7.90 4.62
C ILE A 10 11.36 7.07 4.85
N GLN A 11 11.41 5.77 4.59
CA GLN A 11 10.35 4.83 4.96
C GLN A 11 10.16 4.84 6.48
N GLY A 12 8.93 5.10 6.93
CA GLY A 12 8.58 5.19 8.35
C GLY A 12 8.11 3.87 8.96
N GLU A 13 7.64 2.93 8.13
CA GLU A 13 6.94 1.73 8.59
C GLU A 13 7.48 0.46 7.92
N SER A 14 6.89 -0.70 8.23
CA SER A 14 7.28 -2.04 7.71
C SER A 14 8.70 -2.47 8.10
N THR A 15 9.16 -3.61 7.60
CA THR A 15 10.57 -4.02 7.77
C THR A 15 11.57 -3.10 7.03
N TRP A 16 11.07 -2.18 6.21
CA TRP A 16 11.85 -1.22 5.44
C TRP A 16 12.06 0.11 6.16
N ALA A 17 11.53 0.28 7.37
CA ALA A 17 11.67 1.50 8.17
C ALA A 17 13.14 1.96 8.28
N GLY A 18 13.38 3.26 8.09
CA GLY A 18 14.70 3.89 8.12
C GLY A 18 15.43 3.95 6.77
N ARG A 19 14.89 3.37 5.69
CA ARG A 19 15.53 3.39 4.36
C ARG A 19 15.10 4.61 3.54
N PRO A 20 16.00 5.25 2.78
CA PRO A 20 15.62 6.21 1.75
C PRO A 20 14.63 5.58 0.76
N CYS A 21 13.56 6.30 0.44
CA CYS A 21 12.45 5.81 -0.37
C CYS A 21 11.85 6.95 -1.20
N THR A 22 11.58 6.69 -2.47
CA THR A 22 10.71 7.55 -3.28
C THR A 22 9.27 7.08 -3.14
N PHE A 23 8.40 7.96 -2.68
CA PHE A 23 6.97 7.68 -2.53
C PHE A 23 6.22 8.18 -3.76
N VAL A 24 5.35 7.35 -4.31
CA VAL A 24 4.35 7.70 -5.32
C VAL A 24 2.98 7.54 -4.66
N ARG A 25 2.40 8.66 -4.23
CA ARG A 25 1.08 8.67 -3.59
C ARG A 25 0.00 8.91 -4.65
N LEU A 26 -0.81 7.89 -4.94
CA LEU A 26 -1.93 8.00 -5.85
C LEU A 26 -3.14 8.68 -5.17
N THR A 27 -4.09 9.15 -5.96
CA THR A 27 -5.33 9.78 -5.46
C THR A 27 -6.50 8.81 -5.47
N GLY A 28 -7.39 8.93 -4.49
CA GLY A 28 -8.65 8.21 -4.39
C GLY A 28 -8.57 6.99 -3.48
N CYS A 29 -9.59 6.81 -2.64
CA CYS A 29 -9.74 5.65 -1.78
C CYS A 29 -11.23 5.27 -1.69
N PRO A 30 -11.61 3.98 -1.78
CA PRO A 30 -12.99 3.53 -1.58
C PRO A 30 -13.36 3.38 -0.09
N LEU A 31 -12.44 3.70 0.83
CA LEU A 31 -12.62 3.65 2.28
C LEU A 31 -12.64 5.07 2.87
N ARG A 32 -13.25 5.22 4.04
CA ARG A 32 -13.24 6.44 4.87
C ARG A 32 -12.87 6.05 6.30
N CYS A 33 -11.66 5.49 6.44
CA CYS A 33 -11.13 5.06 7.73
C CYS A 33 -11.16 6.24 8.72
N ARG A 34 -11.73 6.03 9.91
CA ARG A 34 -11.93 7.07 10.93
C ARG A 34 -10.64 7.80 11.35
N TRP A 35 -9.50 7.12 11.26
CA TRP A 35 -8.18 7.62 11.66
C TRP A 35 -7.24 7.84 10.46
N CYS A 36 -7.78 8.02 9.25
CA CYS A 36 -6.94 8.29 8.07
C CYS A 36 -6.15 9.59 8.27
N ASP A 37 -4.83 9.50 8.20
CA ASP A 37 -3.91 10.64 8.26
C ASP A 37 -3.68 11.32 6.89
N THR A 38 -4.18 10.69 5.83
CA THR A 38 -3.94 11.07 4.43
C THR A 38 -5.26 11.37 3.71
N GLU A 39 -6.22 12.00 4.39
CA GLU A 39 -7.52 12.36 3.79
C GLU A 39 -7.37 13.29 2.58
N TYR A 40 -6.29 14.08 2.53
CA TYR A 40 -5.97 14.94 1.39
C TYR A 40 -5.75 14.15 0.09
N ALA A 41 -5.42 12.86 0.16
CA ALA A 41 -5.27 12.00 -1.01
C ALA A 41 -6.61 11.40 -1.48
N PHE A 42 -7.75 11.65 -0.84
CA PHE A 42 -9.06 11.17 -1.30
C PHE A 42 -9.54 11.86 -2.59
N HIS A 43 -9.12 13.11 -2.80
CA HIS A 43 -9.55 13.98 -3.88
C HIS A 43 -8.36 14.82 -4.36
N GLY A 44 -8.55 15.67 -5.39
CA GLY A 44 -7.48 16.54 -5.87
C GLY A 44 -6.42 15.76 -6.64
N GLY A 45 -5.15 16.14 -6.54
CA GLY A 45 -4.05 15.52 -7.31
C GLY A 45 -3.99 15.95 -8.79
N THR A 46 -2.91 15.55 -9.44
CA THR A 46 -2.55 15.90 -10.82
C THR A 46 -2.69 14.67 -11.72
N GLU A 47 -3.26 14.83 -12.91
CA GLU A 47 -3.20 13.77 -13.91
C GLU A 47 -1.78 13.67 -14.46
N MET A 48 -1.22 12.47 -14.38
CA MET A 48 0.10 12.16 -14.91
C MET A 48 0.00 10.89 -15.76
N SER A 49 0.70 10.90 -16.89
CA SER A 49 1.02 9.70 -17.63
C SER A 49 1.98 8.82 -16.82
N GLN A 50 1.98 7.53 -17.13
CA GLN A 50 2.91 6.58 -16.51
C GLN A 50 4.38 7.00 -16.74
N ALA A 51 4.70 7.53 -17.92
CA ALA A 51 6.04 8.02 -18.26
C ALA A 51 6.47 9.18 -17.34
N GLU A 52 5.60 10.18 -17.13
CA GLU A 52 5.90 11.31 -16.25
C GLU A 52 6.15 10.88 -14.80
N VAL A 53 5.39 9.90 -14.30
CA VAL A 53 5.61 9.33 -12.96
C VAL A 53 6.98 8.67 -12.87
N LEU A 54 7.33 7.86 -13.87
CA LEU A 54 8.61 7.14 -13.88
C LEU A 54 9.81 8.08 -14.03
N ASP A 55 9.70 9.11 -14.86
CA ASP A 55 10.74 10.14 -15.01
C ASP A 55 10.92 10.92 -13.70
N ARG A 56 9.82 11.22 -13.01
CA ARG A 56 9.88 11.86 -11.70
C ARG A 56 10.53 10.96 -10.65
N VAL A 57 10.18 9.69 -10.60
CA VAL A 57 10.82 8.69 -9.72
C VAL A 57 12.32 8.59 -10.00
N ALA A 58 12.70 8.47 -11.28
CA ALA A 58 14.10 8.39 -11.69
C ALA A 58 14.92 9.62 -11.29
N SER A 59 14.31 10.82 -11.30
CA SER A 59 14.98 12.07 -10.91
C SER A 59 15.50 12.09 -9.47
N TYR A 60 14.98 11.23 -8.59
CA TYR A 60 15.42 11.14 -7.20
C TYR A 60 16.63 10.22 -6.99
N GLY A 61 16.96 9.35 -7.96
CA GLY A 61 18.10 8.44 -7.85
C GLY A 61 18.01 7.43 -6.69
N CYS A 62 16.81 7.16 -6.17
CA CYS A 62 16.58 6.23 -5.08
C CYS A 62 16.12 4.87 -5.62
N ALA A 63 16.78 3.78 -5.18
CA ALA A 63 16.48 2.43 -5.66
C ALA A 63 15.19 1.84 -5.07
N LEU A 64 14.72 2.36 -3.93
CA LEU A 64 13.50 1.93 -3.26
C LEU A 64 12.36 2.88 -3.61
N VAL A 65 11.25 2.31 -4.07
CA VAL A 65 10.04 3.07 -4.44
C VAL A 65 8.84 2.46 -3.74
N GLU A 66 8.06 3.26 -3.04
CA GLU A 66 6.77 2.85 -2.50
C GLU A 66 5.64 3.49 -3.30
N VAL A 67 4.72 2.67 -3.79
CA VAL A 67 3.44 3.12 -4.36
C VAL A 67 2.36 2.97 -3.29
N THR A 68 1.71 4.07 -2.95
CA THR A 68 0.72 4.17 -1.84
C THR A 68 -0.41 5.14 -2.24
N GLY A 69 -1.34 5.42 -1.32
CA GLY A 69 -2.28 6.55 -1.33
C GLY A 69 -3.43 6.52 -2.34
N GLY A 70 -4.54 7.18 -2.06
CA GLY A 70 -5.42 6.65 -1.04
C GLY A 70 -5.37 5.12 -1.10
N GLU A 71 -6.25 4.45 -1.83
CA GLU A 71 -6.04 3.04 -2.18
C GLU A 71 -5.42 2.94 -3.58
N PRO A 72 -4.12 2.62 -3.72
CA PRO A 72 -3.45 2.63 -5.02
C PRO A 72 -4.08 1.64 -6.01
N LEU A 73 -4.53 0.46 -5.54
CA LEU A 73 -5.15 -0.54 -6.41
C LEU A 73 -6.57 -0.15 -6.87
N ALA A 74 -7.14 0.94 -6.33
CA ALA A 74 -8.40 1.49 -6.86
C ALA A 74 -8.20 2.18 -8.22
N GLN A 75 -6.96 2.51 -8.59
CA GLN A 75 -6.63 2.96 -9.94
C GLN A 75 -6.16 1.78 -10.80
N LYS A 76 -6.89 1.55 -11.89
CA LYS A 76 -6.67 0.47 -12.87
C LYS A 76 -5.27 0.52 -13.52
N GLU A 77 -4.61 1.67 -13.54
CA GLU A 77 -3.25 1.82 -14.05
C GLU A 77 -2.15 1.43 -13.06
N CYS A 78 -2.45 1.30 -11.75
CA CYS A 78 -1.45 1.01 -10.71
C CYS A 78 -0.66 -0.29 -10.97
N PRO A 79 -1.29 -1.44 -11.33
CA PRO A 79 -0.54 -2.67 -11.63
C PRO A 79 0.49 -2.52 -12.75
N ALA A 80 0.20 -1.69 -13.77
CA ALA A 80 1.14 -1.43 -14.86
C ALA A 80 2.34 -0.59 -14.37
N LEU A 81 2.10 0.40 -13.50
CA LEU A 81 3.17 1.19 -12.88
C LEU A 81 4.11 0.32 -12.05
N LEU A 82 3.54 -0.55 -11.20
CA LEU A 82 4.30 -1.45 -10.34
C LEU A 82 5.23 -2.36 -11.15
N ARG A 83 4.70 -2.99 -12.22
CA ARG A 83 5.49 -3.84 -13.12
C ARG A 83 6.63 -3.08 -13.77
N GLU A 84 6.36 -1.91 -14.31
CA GLU A 84 7.35 -1.09 -15.02
C GLU A 84 8.46 -0.60 -14.08
N LEU A 85 8.14 -0.26 -12.82
CA LEU A 85 9.15 0.03 -11.81
C LEU A 85 10.06 -1.19 -11.55
N CYS A 86 9.49 -2.39 -11.43
CA CYS A 86 10.28 -3.61 -11.31
C CYS A 86 11.13 -3.89 -12.55
N ASP A 87 10.61 -3.65 -13.76
CA ASP A 87 11.34 -3.84 -15.02
C ASP A 87 12.54 -2.89 -15.16
N ARG A 88 12.45 -1.70 -14.55
CA ARG A 88 13.57 -0.74 -14.43
C ARG A 88 14.55 -1.05 -13.31
N GLY A 89 14.34 -2.15 -12.56
CA GLY A 89 15.25 -2.61 -11.51
C GLY A 89 15.06 -1.96 -10.14
N TYR A 90 13.96 -1.25 -9.90
CA TYR A 90 13.64 -0.74 -8.57
C TYR A 90 13.22 -1.87 -7.62
N SER A 91 13.54 -1.68 -6.33
CA SER A 91 12.85 -2.39 -5.26
C SER A 91 11.53 -1.69 -5.00
N VAL A 92 10.40 -2.39 -5.19
CA VAL A 92 9.07 -1.77 -5.18
C VAL A 92 8.26 -2.28 -3.99
N LEU A 93 7.78 -1.34 -3.18
CA LEU A 93 6.80 -1.57 -2.13
C LEU A 93 5.41 -1.12 -2.62
N LEU A 94 4.38 -1.87 -2.26
CA LEU A 94 2.99 -1.48 -2.43
C LEU A 94 2.32 -1.46 -1.06
N GLU A 95 1.85 -0.30 -0.63
CA GLU A 95 1.02 -0.20 0.57
C GLU A 95 -0.47 -0.16 0.15
N THR A 96 -1.26 -1.14 0.59
CA THR A 96 -2.68 -1.27 0.20
C THR A 96 -3.56 -1.64 1.40
N SER A 97 -4.82 -1.17 1.39
CA SER A 97 -5.78 -1.38 2.47
C SER A 97 -6.35 -2.79 2.56
N GLY A 98 -6.06 -3.64 1.58
CA GLY A 98 -6.68 -4.95 1.45
C GLY A 98 -8.16 -4.95 1.06
N ALA A 99 -8.75 -3.78 0.76
CA ALA A 99 -10.12 -3.68 0.25
C ALA A 99 -10.25 -3.93 -1.26
N VAL A 100 -9.13 -3.95 -1.98
CA VAL A 100 -9.04 -4.25 -3.42
C VAL A 100 -8.19 -5.51 -3.63
N SER A 101 -8.48 -6.28 -4.68
CA SER A 101 -7.77 -7.55 -4.97
C SER A 101 -6.30 -7.29 -5.32
N THR A 102 -5.39 -8.08 -4.75
CA THR A 102 -3.95 -8.06 -5.05
C THR A 102 -3.56 -8.96 -6.24
N GLU A 103 -4.51 -9.61 -6.90
CA GLU A 103 -4.25 -10.57 -7.98
C GLU A 103 -3.45 -10.03 -9.17
N SER A 104 -3.59 -8.73 -9.47
CA SER A 104 -2.89 -8.08 -10.58
C SER A 104 -1.49 -7.58 -10.21
N VAL A 105 -1.08 -7.70 -8.95
CA VAL A 105 0.21 -7.20 -8.45
C VAL A 105 1.35 -8.08 -8.96
N ASP A 106 2.42 -7.44 -9.45
CA ASP A 106 3.60 -8.16 -9.96
C ASP A 106 4.28 -8.98 -8.85
N PRO A 107 4.65 -10.26 -9.10
CA PRO A 107 5.34 -11.13 -8.16
C PRO A 107 6.65 -10.59 -7.55
N ARG A 108 7.25 -9.55 -8.12
CA ARG A 108 8.47 -8.91 -7.60
C ARG A 108 8.21 -7.79 -6.57
N VAL A 109 6.99 -7.25 -6.53
CA VAL A 109 6.60 -6.19 -5.59
C VAL A 109 6.50 -6.77 -4.19
N VAL A 110 6.92 -6.04 -3.16
CA VAL A 110 6.64 -6.35 -1.76
C VAL A 110 5.32 -5.68 -1.38
N THR A 111 4.29 -6.48 -1.10
CA THR A 111 2.97 -5.97 -0.69
C THR A 111 2.93 -5.82 0.82
N VAL A 112 2.68 -4.60 1.30
CA VAL A 112 2.32 -4.30 2.68
C VAL A 112 0.79 -4.20 2.74
N LEU A 113 0.16 -5.28 3.18
CA LEU A 113 -1.29 -5.42 3.28
C LEU A 113 -1.77 -4.91 4.65
N ASP A 114 -2.33 -3.71 4.69
CA ASP A 114 -2.86 -3.08 5.91
C ASP A 114 -4.31 -3.49 6.17
N LEU A 115 -4.49 -4.57 6.93
CA LEU A 115 -5.81 -5.07 7.33
C LEU A 115 -6.48 -4.08 8.27
N LYS A 116 -7.66 -3.62 7.88
CA LYS A 116 -8.39 -2.59 8.61
C LYS A 116 -9.07 -3.19 9.85
N CYS A 117 -8.63 -2.73 11.02
CA CYS A 117 -9.24 -3.09 12.30
C CYS A 117 -10.62 -2.43 12.50
N PRO A 118 -11.48 -2.92 13.41
CA PRO A 118 -12.84 -2.43 13.60
C PRO A 118 -12.97 -0.93 13.80
N ASP A 119 -12.06 -0.28 14.52
CA ASP A 119 -12.18 1.15 14.81
C ASP A 119 -11.77 2.05 13.63
N SER A 120 -11.27 1.46 12.53
CA SER A 120 -11.27 2.14 11.23
C SER A 120 -12.67 2.45 10.72
N GLY A 121 -13.68 1.67 11.14
CA GLY A 121 -15.03 1.70 10.56
C GLY A 121 -15.16 0.93 9.23
N GLU A 122 -14.08 0.32 8.75
CA GLU A 122 -13.98 -0.28 7.40
C GLU A 122 -13.52 -1.75 7.42
N SER A 123 -13.49 -2.40 8.58
CA SER A 123 -13.01 -3.79 8.74
C SER A 123 -13.78 -4.82 7.91
N GLU A 124 -15.04 -4.56 7.62
CA GLU A 124 -15.88 -5.42 6.77
C GLU A 124 -15.47 -5.36 5.29
N ARG A 125 -14.63 -4.38 4.91
CA ARG A 125 -14.13 -4.22 3.55
C ARG A 125 -12.89 -5.05 3.27
N ASN A 126 -12.27 -5.64 4.29
CA ASN A 126 -11.10 -6.50 4.13
C ASN A 126 -11.44 -7.68 3.20
N ARG A 127 -10.71 -7.80 2.09
CA ARG A 127 -10.83 -8.94 1.18
C ARG A 127 -9.88 -10.05 1.63
N TRP A 128 -10.43 -11.04 2.33
CA TRP A 128 -9.66 -12.10 2.94
C TRP A 128 -8.86 -12.95 1.94
N ASP A 129 -9.34 -13.11 0.71
CA ASP A 129 -8.62 -13.86 -0.34
C ASP A 129 -7.27 -13.23 -0.71
N ASN A 130 -7.02 -11.96 -0.36
CA ASN A 130 -5.70 -11.35 -0.53
C ASN A 130 -4.63 -12.08 0.30
N LEU A 131 -5.02 -12.65 1.45
CA LEU A 131 -4.10 -13.41 2.31
C LEU A 131 -3.57 -14.66 1.61
N ASP A 132 -4.36 -15.28 0.74
CA ASP A 132 -3.97 -16.50 0.03
C ASP A 132 -3.00 -16.23 -1.12
N ARG A 133 -2.78 -14.94 -1.44
CA ARG A 133 -1.84 -14.46 -2.46
C ARG A 133 -0.55 -13.89 -1.87
N LEU A 134 -0.45 -13.84 -0.53
CA LEU A 134 0.76 -13.38 0.13
C LEU A 134 1.93 -14.32 -0.21
N ARG A 135 3.09 -13.71 -0.42
CA ARG A 135 4.37 -14.39 -0.64
C ARG A 135 5.27 -14.18 0.58
N PRO A 136 6.35 -14.97 0.73
CA PRO A 136 7.24 -14.87 1.90
C PRO A 136 7.88 -13.49 2.14
N GLN A 137 7.90 -12.63 1.13
CA GLN A 137 8.44 -11.26 1.20
C GLN A 137 7.40 -10.21 1.59
N ASP A 138 6.11 -10.55 1.53
CA ASP A 138 5.01 -9.62 1.80
C ASP A 138 4.80 -9.44 3.31
N GLU A 139 4.17 -8.33 3.68
CA GLU A 139 3.96 -7.96 5.07
C GLU A 139 2.47 -7.73 5.34
N ILE A 140 2.02 -8.11 6.54
CA ILE A 140 0.69 -7.77 7.04
C ILE A 140 0.86 -6.71 8.11
N LYS A 141 0.13 -5.61 7.97
CA LYS A 141 0.11 -4.50 8.91
C LYS A 141 -1.28 -4.39 9.55
N PHE A 142 -1.30 -3.98 10.83
CA PHE A 142 -2.50 -3.61 11.55
C PHE A 142 -2.25 -2.27 12.25
N VAL A 143 -3.09 -1.28 11.98
CA VAL A 143 -3.14 -0.05 12.78
C VAL A 143 -4.15 -0.26 13.92
N LEU A 144 -3.73 0.03 15.15
CA LEU A 144 -4.51 -0.22 16.36
C LEU A 144 -4.85 1.10 17.04
N ALA A 145 -6.12 1.52 17.03
CA ALA A 145 -6.56 2.74 17.69
C ALA A 145 -6.94 2.48 19.16
N THR A 146 -7.47 1.29 19.46
CA THR A 146 -7.93 0.93 20.80
C THR A 146 -7.59 -0.50 21.19
N ARG A 147 -7.90 -0.85 22.44
CA ARG A 147 -7.81 -2.23 22.93
C ARG A 147 -8.64 -3.21 22.09
N ARG A 148 -9.79 -2.76 21.56
CA ARG A 148 -10.66 -3.58 20.71
C ARG A 148 -9.94 -3.99 19.43
N ASP A 149 -9.24 -3.06 18.78
CA ASP A 149 -8.44 -3.36 17.58
C ASP A 149 -7.32 -4.36 17.91
N TYR A 150 -6.64 -4.17 19.04
CA TYR A 150 -5.58 -5.09 19.47
C TYR A 150 -6.11 -6.52 19.66
N GLU A 151 -7.24 -6.68 20.36
CA GLU A 151 -7.86 -7.99 20.59
C GLU A 151 -8.32 -8.63 19.28
N TRP A 152 -8.93 -7.84 18.39
CA TRP A 152 -9.34 -8.28 17.07
C TRP A 152 -8.15 -8.71 16.20
N ALA A 153 -7.05 -7.96 16.21
CA ALA A 153 -5.86 -8.30 15.44
C ALA A 153 -5.23 -9.60 15.96
N LEU A 154 -5.15 -9.76 17.28
CA LEU A 154 -4.63 -10.97 17.93
C LEU A 154 -5.51 -12.21 17.63
N GLU A 155 -6.83 -12.05 17.63
CA GLU A 155 -7.77 -13.08 17.21
C GLU A 155 -7.58 -13.42 15.72
N THR A 156 -7.49 -12.41 14.86
CA THR A 156 -7.29 -12.57 13.41
C THR A 156 -6.00 -13.33 13.10
N VAL A 157 -4.89 -12.96 13.75
CA VAL A 157 -3.60 -13.66 13.60
C VAL A 157 -3.71 -15.13 13.97
N ARG A 158 -4.42 -15.47 15.06
CA ARG A 158 -4.61 -16.85 15.52
C ARG A 158 -5.54 -17.65 14.61
N HIS A 159 -6.72 -17.10 14.29
CA HIS A 159 -7.74 -17.79 13.51
C HIS A 159 -7.32 -18.03 12.06
N ARG A 160 -6.46 -17.16 11.50
CA ARG A 160 -5.98 -17.25 10.12
C ARG A 160 -4.54 -17.74 9.99
N ASP A 161 -3.92 -18.12 11.11
CA ASP A 161 -2.54 -18.60 11.22
C ASP A 161 -1.53 -17.66 10.52
N LEU A 162 -1.72 -16.35 10.67
CA LEU A 162 -0.96 -15.33 9.92
C LEU A 162 0.54 -15.36 10.24
N ALA A 163 0.92 -15.83 11.42
CA ALA A 163 2.31 -15.94 11.83
C ALA A 163 3.10 -17.03 11.05
N ARG A 164 2.41 -17.89 10.31
CA ARG A 164 3.01 -18.96 9.51
C ARG A 164 2.89 -18.75 8.00
N ARG A 165 2.27 -17.65 7.57
CA ARG A 165 2.14 -17.30 6.16
C ARG A 165 3.42 -16.66 5.63
#